data_AF-A0A7S0IM01-F1
#
_entry.id   AF-A0A7S0IM01-F1
#
_cell.length_a   1.000
_cell.length_b   1.000
_cell.length_c   1.000
_cell.angle_alpha   90.00
_cell.angle_beta   90.00
_cell.angle_gamma   90.00
#
_symmetry.space_group_name_H-M   'P 1'
#
loop_
_entity.id
_entity.type
_entity.pdbx_description
1 polymer ?
#
loop_
_entity_poly.entity_id
_entity_poly.type
_entity_poly.pdbx_seq_one_letter_code
_entity_poly.pdbx_strand_id
1 'polypeptide(L)'
;RELLSLPSSASFIDIWHPHSQFLSEFAFHRSLLASKFVTADPAAASFFFVPFYSRLAFANKSYQQSMLDTLRTELRDSPHWKRSRGRDHMFLISSTRPMEQLFGALLPLIESSIFLRVELADTRW
;
A
#
# COMPACT_ATOMS: atom_id res chain seq x y z
N ARG A 1 18.66 16.23 1.02
CA ARG A 1 19.83 15.33 0.79
C ARG A 1 20.65 15.13 2.06
N GLU A 2 20.90 16.16 2.88
CA GLU A 2 21.59 16.03 4.18
C GLU A 2 20.91 15.09 5.18
N LEU A 3 19.59 15.19 5.35
CA LEU A 3 18.84 14.32 6.27
C LEU A 3 18.82 12.83 5.88
N LEU A 4 19.30 12.45 4.70
CA LEU A 4 19.41 11.05 4.25
C LEU A 4 20.82 10.49 4.44
N SER A 5 21.78 11.35 4.76
CA SER A 5 23.20 10.99 4.92
C SER A 5 23.58 10.66 6.36
N LEU A 6 22.67 10.90 7.32
CA LEU A 6 22.89 10.56 8.72
C LEU A 6 22.69 9.05 8.91
N PRO A 7 23.60 8.32 9.57
CA PRO A 7 23.50 6.87 9.75
C PRO A 7 22.17 6.40 10.36
N SER A 8 21.61 7.18 11.30
CA SER A 8 20.30 6.91 11.94
C SER A 8 19.11 7.08 10.99
N SER A 9 19.22 7.97 10.00
CA SER A 9 18.21 8.17 8.96
C SER A 9 18.36 7.17 7.82
N ALA A 10 19.59 6.77 7.51
CA ALA A 10 19.91 5.81 6.48
C ALA A 10 19.42 4.41 6.88
N SER A 11 19.56 4.01 8.16
CA SER A 11 19.02 2.74 8.67
C SER A 11 17.49 2.67 8.66
N PHE A 12 16.81 3.80 8.79
CA PHE A 12 15.36 3.90 8.63
C PHE A 12 14.89 3.73 7.18
N ILE A 13 15.77 4.01 6.22
CA ILE A 13 15.52 3.93 4.76
C ILE A 13 16.23 2.71 4.16
N ASP A 14 16.84 1.86 4.99
CA ASP A 14 17.35 0.57 4.56
C ASP A 14 16.19 -0.42 4.48
N ILE A 15 15.86 -0.86 3.26
CA ILE A 15 14.81 -1.85 2.98
C ILE A 15 15.06 -3.20 3.64
N TRP A 16 16.31 -3.47 4.04
CA TRP A 16 16.70 -4.69 4.73
C TRP A 16 16.66 -4.56 6.25
N HIS A 17 16.44 -3.34 6.78
CA HIS A 17 16.38 -3.12 8.21
C HIS A 17 15.02 -3.58 8.79
N PRO A 18 15.00 -4.37 9.88
CA PRO A 18 13.77 -4.98 10.43
C PRO A 18 12.65 -4.01 10.83
N HIS A 19 13.01 -2.73 11.05
CA HIS A 19 12.07 -1.68 11.44
C HIS A 19 11.53 -0.85 10.26
N SER A 20 11.97 -1.10 9.03
CA SER A 20 11.56 -0.39 7.80
C SER A 20 10.19 -0.86 7.27
N GLN A 21 9.22 -1.03 8.17
CA GLN A 21 7.96 -1.76 7.95
C GLN A 21 6.99 -1.11 6.93
N PHE A 22 7.28 0.08 6.40
CA PHE A 22 6.50 0.78 5.37
C PHE A 22 7.32 1.05 4.09
N LEU A 23 8.60 0.69 4.11
CA LEU A 23 9.51 1.11 3.06
C LEU A 23 9.29 0.33 1.77
N SER A 24 8.87 -0.93 1.85
CA SER A 24 8.53 -1.73 0.67
C SER A 24 7.31 -1.17 -0.07
N GLU A 25 6.25 -0.75 0.65
CA GLU A 25 5.09 -0.10 0.04
C GLU A 25 5.52 1.20 -0.69
N PHE A 26 6.33 2.03 -0.02
CA PHE A 26 6.81 3.28 -0.58
C PHE A 26 7.77 3.08 -1.76
N ALA A 27 8.73 2.17 -1.64
CA ALA A 27 9.73 1.87 -2.67
C ALA A 27 9.08 1.28 -3.92
N PHE A 28 8.10 0.39 -3.76
CA PHE A 28 7.33 -0.13 -4.89
C PHE A 28 6.53 0.97 -5.59
N HIS A 29 5.81 1.81 -4.84
CA HIS A 29 5.05 2.92 -5.44
C HIS A 29 5.98 3.86 -6.23
N ARG A 30 7.13 4.24 -5.67
CA ARG A 30 8.13 5.05 -6.38
C ARG A 30 8.68 4.37 -7.62
N SER A 31 8.96 3.07 -7.54
CA SER A 31 9.48 2.29 -8.67
C SER A 31 8.43 2.16 -9.78
N LEU A 32 7.16 1.97 -9.40
CA LEU A 32 6.04 1.93 -10.34
C LEU A 32 5.92 3.27 -11.08
N LEU A 33 5.90 4.40 -10.35
CA LEU A 33 5.84 5.75 -10.94
C LEU A 33 7.01 6.07 -11.89
N ALA A 34 8.19 5.47 -11.65
CA ALA A 34 9.36 5.62 -12.52
C ALA A 34 9.40 4.61 -13.68
N SER A 35 8.48 3.65 -13.73
CA SER A 35 8.46 2.60 -14.74
C SER A 35 7.77 3.03 -16.03
N LYS A 36 8.04 2.29 -17.11
CA LYS A 36 7.34 2.44 -18.40
C LYS A 36 5.91 1.90 -18.42
N PHE A 37 5.43 1.35 -17.31
CA PHE A 37 4.12 0.68 -17.22
C PHE A 37 3.01 1.59 -16.66
N VAL A 38 3.34 2.84 -16.33
CA VAL A 38 2.36 3.83 -15.88
C VAL A 38 1.80 4.58 -17.07
N THR A 39 0.49 4.81 -17.03
CA THR A 39 -0.24 5.63 -18.01
C THR A 39 -1.00 6.73 -17.28
N ALA A 40 -1.09 7.90 -17.90
CA ALA A 40 -1.94 8.99 -17.43
C ALA A 40 -3.40 8.84 -17.90
N ASP A 41 -3.66 7.95 -18.87
CA ASP A 41 -5.00 7.62 -19.34
C ASP A 41 -5.57 6.40 -18.56
N PRO A 42 -6.58 6.59 -17.71
CA PRO A 42 -7.21 5.51 -16.96
C PRO A 42 -7.94 4.48 -17.83
N ALA A 43 -8.35 4.85 -19.05
CA ALA A 43 -9.02 3.92 -19.97
C ALA A 43 -8.03 2.91 -20.56
N ALA A 44 -6.77 3.30 -20.75
CA ALA A 44 -5.69 2.43 -21.20
C ALA A 44 -5.09 1.56 -20.07
N ALA A 45 -5.42 1.83 -18.80
CA ALA A 45 -4.87 1.10 -17.67
C ALA A 45 -5.47 -0.32 -17.55
N SER A 46 -4.60 -1.33 -17.55
CA SER A 46 -4.99 -2.73 -17.27
C SER A 46 -5.18 -3.01 -15.78
N PHE A 47 -4.42 -2.30 -14.93
CA PHE A 47 -4.46 -2.41 -13.47
C PHE A 47 -4.35 -1.02 -12.83
N PHE A 48 -4.91 -0.89 -11.64
CA PHE A 48 -4.82 0.31 -10.81
C PHE A 48 -4.05 -0.01 -9.53
N PHE A 49 -2.95 0.69 -9.30
CA PHE A 49 -2.30 0.65 -7.99
C PHE A 49 -3.07 1.54 -7.01
N VAL A 50 -3.42 1.01 -5.85
CA VAL A 50 -4.07 1.77 -4.77
C VAL A 50 -3.01 2.19 -3.77
N PRO A 51 -2.64 3.49 -3.70
CA PRO A 51 -1.54 3.97 -2.86
C PRO A 51 -1.97 4.13 -1.38
N PHE A 52 -2.54 3.08 -0.80
CA PHE A 52 -2.93 3.04 0.61
C PHE A 52 -1.88 2.32 1.44
N TYR A 53 -1.08 3.08 2.18
CA TYR A 53 -0.02 2.59 3.06
C TYR A 53 -0.59 2.04 4.36
N SER A 54 -1.11 0.81 4.31
CA SER A 54 -1.91 0.19 5.37
C SER A 54 -1.16 0.09 6.70
N ARG A 55 0.13 -0.25 6.68
CA ARG A 55 0.95 -0.35 7.88
C ARG A 55 1.22 1.01 8.53
N LEU A 56 1.40 2.04 7.71
CA LEU A 56 1.59 3.42 8.15
C LEU A 56 0.30 3.98 8.77
N ALA A 57 -0.85 3.76 8.11
CA ALA A 57 -2.15 4.12 8.66
C ALA A 57 -2.39 3.45 10.02
N PHE A 58 -2.09 2.14 10.13
CA PHE A 58 -2.19 1.41 11.39
C PHE A 58 -1.24 1.91 12.48
N ALA A 59 -0.05 2.42 12.13
CA ALA A 59 0.91 2.96 13.09
C ALA A 59 0.36 4.17 13.85
N ASN A 60 -0.60 4.90 13.26
CA ASN A 60 -1.24 6.06 13.87
C ASN A 60 -2.76 5.86 13.94
N LYS A 61 -3.22 5.20 15.01
CA LYS A 61 -4.63 4.86 15.23
C LYS A 61 -5.57 6.06 15.20
N SER A 62 -5.10 7.24 15.59
CA SER A 62 -5.90 8.48 15.56
C SER A 62 -6.31 8.88 14.14
N TYR A 63 -5.54 8.50 13.13
CA TYR A 63 -5.82 8.80 11.72
C TYR A 63 -6.27 7.59 10.91
N GLN A 64 -6.01 6.36 11.38
CA GLN A 64 -6.36 5.14 10.65
C GLN A 64 -7.81 5.14 10.16
N GLN A 65 -8.76 5.44 11.06
CA GLN A 65 -10.18 5.41 10.73
C GLN A 65 -10.52 6.45 9.65
N SER A 66 -10.04 7.69 9.79
CA SER A 66 -10.23 8.74 8.80
C SER A 66 -9.64 8.36 7.44
N MET A 67 -8.46 7.75 7.40
CA MET A 67 -7.84 7.29 6.15
C MET A 67 -8.64 6.16 5.49
N LEU A 68 -9.17 5.22 6.27
CA LEU A 68 -10.03 4.14 5.78
C LEU A 68 -11.36 4.68 5.24
N ASP A 69 -11.93 5.69 5.88
CA ASP A 69 -13.17 6.33 5.43
C ASP A 69 -12.95 7.14 4.13
N THR A 70 -11.83 7.86 4.01
CA THR A 70 -11.43 8.49 2.75
C THR A 70 -11.27 7.44 1.65
N LEU A 71 -10.50 6.38 1.90
CA LEU A 71 -10.33 5.30 0.91
C LEU A 71 -11.68 4.69 0.51
N ARG A 72 -12.58 4.44 1.45
CA ARG A 72 -13.92 3.93 1.17
C ARG A 72 -14.68 4.83 0.20
N THR A 73 -14.69 6.14 0.45
CA THR A 73 -15.37 7.12 -0.39
C THR A 73 -14.77 7.15 -1.79
N GLU A 74 -13.44 7.27 -1.89
CA GLU A 74 -12.73 7.30 -3.18
C GLU A 74 -13.00 6.05 -4.04
N LEU A 75 -12.95 4.86 -3.44
CA LEU A 75 -13.26 3.61 -4.14
C LEU A 75 -14.73 3.53 -4.56
N ARG A 76 -15.65 3.96 -3.69
CA ARG A 76 -17.09 3.95 -3.99
C ARG A 76 -17.49 4.94 -5.05
N ASP A 77 -16.78 6.05 -5.18
CA ASP A 77 -17.10 7.09 -6.17
C ASP A 77 -16.41 6.84 -7.51
N SER A 78 -15.25 6.17 -7.49
CA SER A 78 -14.46 5.84 -8.67
C SER A 78 -15.23 5.00 -9.71
N PRO A 79 -15.38 5.48 -10.97
CA PRO A 79 -15.97 4.69 -12.05
C PRO A 79 -15.08 3.49 -12.43
N HIS A 80 -13.76 3.61 -12.27
CA HIS A 80 -12.81 2.52 -12.56
C HIS A 80 -12.93 1.38 -11.55
N TRP A 81 -13.16 1.71 -10.28
CA TRP A 81 -13.49 0.71 -9.27
C TRP A 81 -14.80 -0.01 -9.58
N LYS A 82 -15.87 0.75 -9.89
CA LYS A 82 -17.21 0.20 -10.19
C LYS A 82 -17.19 -0.79 -11.35
N ARG A 83 -16.37 -0.52 -12.38
CA ARG A 83 -16.23 -1.36 -13.58
C ARG A 83 -15.83 -2.80 -13.26
N SER A 84 -14.84 -2.98 -12.39
CA SER A 84 -14.27 -4.30 -12.08
C SER A 84 -14.66 -4.81 -10.70
N ARG A 85 -15.29 -3.96 -9.88
CA ARG A 85 -15.47 -4.17 -8.43
C ARG A 85 -14.14 -4.56 -7.78
N GLY A 86 -13.08 -3.80 -8.03
CA GLY A 86 -11.76 -3.98 -7.42
C GLY A 86 -10.88 -5.09 -8.01
N ARG A 87 -11.38 -5.94 -8.93
CA ARG A 87 -10.57 -7.07 -9.47
C ARG A 87 -9.30 -6.68 -10.22
N ASP A 88 -9.22 -5.46 -10.71
CA ASP A 88 -8.04 -4.89 -11.38
C ASP A 88 -7.29 -3.90 -10.47
N HIS A 89 -7.64 -3.79 -9.19
CA HIS A 89 -7.00 -2.91 -8.23
C HIS A 89 -6.01 -3.68 -7.35
N MET A 90 -4.80 -3.14 -7.23
CA MET A 90 -3.68 -3.75 -6.54
C MET A 90 -3.34 -2.96 -5.28
N PHE A 91 -3.31 -3.66 -4.16
CA PHE A 91 -2.82 -3.16 -2.88
C PHE A 91 -1.50 -3.84 -2.58
N LEU A 92 -0.53 -3.05 -2.12
CA LEU A 92 0.70 -3.59 -1.55
C LEU A 92 0.63 -3.46 -0.04
N ILE A 93 1.05 -4.50 0.67
CA ILE A 93 0.98 -4.59 2.14
C ILE A 93 2.34 -5.05 2.64
N SER A 94 3.01 -4.21 3.41
CA SER A 94 4.27 -4.56 4.10
C SER A 94 4.05 -4.83 5.57
N SER A 95 3.21 -5.82 5.89
CA SER A 95 2.81 -6.11 7.27
C SER A 95 2.34 -7.55 7.41
N THR A 96 2.86 -8.23 8.44
CA THR A 96 2.40 -9.56 8.87
C THR A 96 1.06 -9.54 9.63
N ARG A 97 0.48 -8.35 9.84
CA ARG A 97 -0.79 -8.22 10.55
C ARG A 97 -1.94 -8.86 9.74
N PRO A 98 -2.96 -9.40 10.42
CA PRO A 98 -4.20 -9.82 9.78
C PRO A 98 -4.85 -8.67 9.02
N MET A 99 -5.48 -8.97 7.89
CA MET A 99 -6.14 -7.98 7.03
C MET A 99 -7.25 -7.22 7.76
N GLU A 100 -7.95 -7.91 8.67
CA GLU A 100 -9.02 -7.38 9.50
C GLU A 100 -8.52 -6.27 10.42
N GLN A 101 -7.26 -6.34 10.88
CA GLN A 101 -6.67 -5.28 11.72
C GLN A 101 -6.28 -4.05 10.90
N LEU A 102 -5.90 -4.26 9.63
CA LEU A 102 -5.45 -3.19 8.75
C LEU A 102 -6.63 -2.44 8.12
N PHE A 103 -7.65 -3.17 7.67
CA PHE A 103 -8.75 -2.63 6.88
C PHE A 103 -10.11 -2.67 7.59
N GLY A 104 -10.29 -3.51 8.61
CA GLY A 104 -11.53 -3.59 9.39
C GLY A 104 -12.78 -3.73 8.51
N ALA A 105 -13.76 -2.85 8.72
CA ALA A 105 -15.02 -2.83 7.98
C ALA A 105 -14.87 -2.44 6.49
N LEU A 106 -13.68 -2.07 6.02
CA LEU A 106 -13.42 -1.87 4.60
C LEU A 106 -13.17 -3.18 3.86
N LEU A 107 -12.78 -4.24 4.56
CA LEU A 107 -12.32 -5.48 3.96
C LEU A 107 -13.31 -6.09 2.94
N PRO A 108 -14.63 -6.17 3.20
CA PRO A 108 -15.59 -6.68 2.21
C PRO A 108 -15.70 -5.84 0.95
N LEU A 109 -15.37 -4.54 1.01
CA LEU A 109 -15.35 -3.71 -0.19
C LEU A 109 -14.20 -4.13 -1.10
N ILE A 110 -13.03 -4.42 -0.52
CA ILE A 110 -11.77 -4.64 -1.24
C ILE A 110 -11.39 -6.11 -1.42
N GLU A 111 -12.20 -7.05 -0.95
CA GLU A 111 -11.87 -8.49 -0.89
C GLU A 111 -11.52 -9.12 -2.25
N SER A 112 -12.10 -8.59 -3.33
CA SER A 112 -11.87 -9.01 -4.71
C SER A 112 -10.59 -8.45 -5.33
N SER A 113 -9.87 -7.59 -4.60
CA SER A 113 -8.67 -6.91 -5.08
C SER A 113 -7.45 -7.82 -5.05
N ILE A 114 -6.41 -7.41 -5.77
CA ILE A 114 -5.12 -8.09 -5.78
C ILE A 114 -4.30 -7.58 -4.61
N PHE A 115 -3.92 -8.47 -3.70
CA PHE A 115 -3.07 -8.13 -2.55
C PHE A 115 -1.66 -8.67 -2.76
N LEU A 116 -0.71 -7.77 -2.94
CA LEU A 116 0.71 -8.06 -2.90
C LEU A 116 1.18 -7.91 -1.45
N ARG A 117 1.65 -8.99 -0.83
CA ARG A 117 2.07 -9.00 0.57
C ARG A 117 3.58 -9.23 0.62
N VAL A 118 4.30 -8.24 1.13
CA VAL A 118 5.76 -8.29 1.27
C VAL A 118 6.07 -8.51 2.73
N GLU A 119 6.45 -9.74 3.04
CA GLU A 119 6.81 -10.18 4.38
C GLU A 119 8.22 -10.77 4.35
N LEU A 120 8.98 -10.56 5.42
CA LEU A 120 10.15 -11.39 5.66
C LEU A 120 9.62 -12.80 5.89
N ALA A 121 10.04 -13.75 5.05
CA ALA A 121 9.81 -15.16 5.33
C ALA A 121 10.33 -15.46 6.74
N ASP A 122 9.61 -16.29 7.51
CA ASP A 122 10.07 -16.75 8.81
C ASP A 122 11.35 -17.58 8.58
N THR A 123 12.52 -16.93 8.58
CA THR A 123 13.81 -17.57 8.38
C THR A 123 14.20 -18.27 9.68
N ARG A 124 13.47 -19.32 10.03
CA ARG A 124 13.95 -20.37 10.91
C ARG A 124 14.62 -21.42 10.02
N TRP A 125 15.94 -21.31 9.90
CA TRP A 125 16.80 -22.39 9.41
C TRP A 125 17.26 -23.24 10.58
#